data_AF-A0AAU2U5R7-F1
#
_entry.id   AF-A0AAU2U5R7-F1
#
_cell.length_a   1.000
_cell.length_b   1.000
_cell.length_c   1.000
_cell.angle_alpha   90.00
_cell.angle_beta   90.00
_cell.angle_gamma   90.00
#
_symmetry.space_group_name_H-M   'P 1'
#
loop_
_entity.id
_entity.type
_entity.pdbx_description
1 polymer ?
#
loop_
_entity_poly.entity_id
_entity_poly.type
_entity_poly.pdbx_seq_one_letter_code
_entity_poly.pdbx_strand_id
1 'polypeptide(L)'
;MTTAVTRPFTVTARIDTPHSNPAPAAYTVTVYMNTHRDNFDGYEPHHPLAAATRLDGSPLRLVFHASDRIHNHEAAAGAAFDVGNHERADDDGQTWPGDIIRSVSTGDVIKITGPDHWIVHLRVDPVGFSAVPEPTTLVDLAGTRATRRL
;
A
#
# COMPACT_ATOMS: atom_id res chain seq x y z
N MET A 1 61.31 -27.01 -34.00
CA MET A 1 60.93 -26.06 -32.94
C MET A 1 59.59 -25.43 -33.29
N THR A 2 58.61 -25.75 -32.44
CA THR A 2 57.26 -25.19 -32.18
C THR A 2 56.46 -24.46 -33.28
N THR A 3 55.39 -25.13 -33.74
CA THR A 3 54.24 -24.55 -34.46
C THR A 3 53.30 -23.82 -33.49
N ALA A 4 52.87 -22.61 -33.84
CA ALA A 4 51.87 -21.86 -33.09
C ALA A 4 50.45 -22.34 -33.44
N VAL A 5 49.71 -22.82 -32.44
CA VAL A 5 48.31 -23.23 -32.58
C VAL A 5 47.41 -22.05 -32.26
N THR A 6 46.80 -21.46 -33.28
CA THR A 6 45.74 -20.45 -33.12
C THR A 6 44.45 -21.15 -32.68
N ARG A 7 44.01 -20.89 -31.46
CA ARG A 7 42.72 -21.39 -30.94
C ARG A 7 41.57 -20.60 -31.59
N PRO A 8 40.52 -21.24 -32.11
CA PRO A 8 39.31 -20.52 -32.48
C PRO A 8 38.60 -20.05 -31.20
N PHE A 9 38.37 -18.74 -31.08
CA PHE A 9 37.50 -18.19 -30.05
C PHE A 9 36.05 -18.50 -30.44
N THR A 10 35.43 -19.47 -29.76
CA THR A 10 33.98 -19.66 -29.82
C THR A 10 33.31 -18.52 -29.06
N VAL A 11 32.86 -17.49 -29.78
CA VAL A 11 31.99 -16.46 -29.23
C VAL A 11 30.58 -17.04 -29.16
N THR A 12 30.21 -17.58 -28.01
CA THR A 12 28.79 -17.81 -27.70
C THR A 12 28.18 -16.48 -27.31
N ALA A 13 27.68 -15.72 -28.30
CA ALA A 13 26.75 -14.64 -28.02
C ALA A 13 25.50 -15.27 -27.38
N ARG A 14 25.38 -15.16 -26.06
CA ARG A 14 24.10 -15.38 -25.39
C ARG A 14 23.23 -14.18 -25.76
N ILE A 15 22.21 -14.44 -26.58
CA ILE A 15 21.10 -13.51 -26.72
C ILE A 15 20.38 -13.58 -25.38
N ASP A 16 20.66 -12.62 -24.49
CA ASP A 16 19.83 -12.39 -23.32
C ASP A 16 18.47 -11.96 -23.85
N THR A 17 17.49 -12.86 -23.76
CA THR A 17 16.09 -12.57 -24.02
C THR A 17 15.63 -11.56 -22.98
N PRO A 18 15.23 -10.31 -23.32
CA PRO A 18 14.50 -9.48 -22.39
C PRO A 18 13.02 -9.82 -22.60
N HIS A 19 12.54 -10.89 -21.99
CA HIS A 19 11.11 -11.22 -21.96
C HIS A 19 10.55 -11.43 -20.55
N SER A 20 11.22 -10.87 -19.54
CA SER A 20 10.46 -10.37 -18.40
C SER A 20 10.00 -8.97 -18.77
N ASN A 21 8.72 -8.84 -19.17
CA ASN A 21 8.07 -7.54 -19.08
C ASN A 21 8.34 -7.05 -17.64
N PRO A 22 8.95 -5.87 -17.43
CA PRO A 22 9.16 -5.41 -16.06
C PRO A 22 7.80 -5.44 -15.37
N ALA A 23 7.76 -5.97 -14.13
CA ALA A 23 6.55 -5.92 -13.34
C ALA A 23 6.01 -4.47 -13.37
N PRO A 24 4.72 -4.27 -13.63
CA PRO A 24 4.19 -2.92 -13.73
C PRO A 24 4.53 -2.16 -12.45
N ALA A 25 4.98 -0.92 -12.62
CA ALA A 25 5.23 0.00 -11.52
C ALA A 25 4.05 -0.05 -10.53
N ALA A 26 4.30 -0.12 -9.23
CA ALA A 26 3.25 -0.38 -8.25
C ALA A 26 3.24 0.65 -7.12
N TYR A 27 2.03 0.93 -6.63
CA TYR A 27 1.78 1.64 -5.39
C TYR A 27 1.54 0.62 -4.29
N THR A 28 2.27 0.74 -3.18
CA THR A 28 2.00 -0.04 -1.96
C THR A 28 1.30 0.85 -0.95
N VAL A 29 0.17 0.38 -0.43
CA VAL A 29 -0.68 1.13 0.49
C VAL A 29 -0.81 0.42 1.83
N THR A 30 -0.74 1.20 2.92
CA THR A 30 -1.05 0.76 4.28
C THR A 30 -2.06 1.72 4.88
N VAL A 31 -3.14 1.19 5.42
CA VAL A 31 -4.17 2.00 6.09
C VAL A 31 -3.91 1.99 7.59
N TYR A 32 -4.02 3.17 8.20
CA TYR A 32 -3.90 3.43 9.62
C TYR A 32 -5.25 3.90 10.16
N MET A 33 -5.82 3.12 11.05
CA MET A 33 -7.12 3.33 11.67
C MET A 33 -6.97 4.32 12.81
N ASN A 34 -7.72 5.41 12.78
CA ASN A 34 -7.79 6.30 13.93
C ASN A 34 -8.58 5.63 15.05
N THR A 35 -7.90 5.44 16.18
CA THR A 35 -8.43 4.76 17.37
C THR A 35 -8.74 5.75 18.50
N HIS A 36 -8.62 7.04 18.25
CA HIS A 36 -9.09 8.05 19.18
C HIS A 36 -10.62 7.92 19.38
N ARG A 37 -11.12 8.31 20.55
CA ARG A 37 -12.56 8.25 20.84
C ARG A 37 -13.40 9.16 19.92
N ASP A 38 -12.79 10.23 19.44
CA ASP A 38 -13.37 11.24 18.55
C ASP A 38 -12.88 11.02 17.10
N ASN A 39 -12.57 9.76 16.75
CA ASN A 39 -11.93 9.39 15.49
C ASN A 39 -12.68 9.85 14.23
N PHE A 40 -14.00 9.97 14.31
CA PHE A 40 -14.84 10.40 13.19
C PHE A 40 -14.88 11.92 12.99
N ASP A 41 -14.44 12.72 13.96
CA ASP A 41 -14.41 14.19 13.87
C ASP A 41 -13.16 14.69 13.12
N GLY A 42 -12.21 13.78 12.86
CA GLY A 42 -11.03 14.04 12.06
C GLY A 42 -9.76 13.45 12.65
N TYR A 43 -8.68 13.58 11.88
CA TYR A 43 -7.33 13.22 12.31
C TYR A 43 -6.61 14.46 12.85
N GLU A 44 -6.02 14.32 14.04
CA GLU A 44 -5.00 15.23 14.55
C GLU A 44 -3.67 14.48 14.70
N PRO A 45 -2.51 15.13 14.52
CA PRO A 45 -1.21 14.44 14.51
C PRO A 45 -0.90 13.56 15.73
N HIS A 46 -1.46 13.90 16.89
CA HIS A 46 -1.24 13.19 18.14
C HIS A 46 -2.27 12.07 18.41
N HIS A 47 -3.30 11.95 17.57
CA HIS A 47 -4.28 10.87 17.70
C HIS A 47 -3.61 9.51 17.48
N PRO A 48 -3.89 8.52 18.35
CA PRO A 48 -3.35 7.18 18.19
C PRO A 48 -3.92 6.56 16.91
N LEU A 49 -3.03 5.99 16.12
CA LEU A 49 -3.36 5.24 14.92
C LEU A 49 -2.94 3.79 15.06
N ALA A 50 -3.76 2.87 14.59
CA ALA A 50 -3.41 1.46 14.51
C ALA A 50 -3.33 1.02 13.05
N ALA A 51 -2.22 0.39 12.65
CA ALA A 51 -2.11 -0.15 11.30
C ALA A 51 -3.17 -1.25 11.09
N ALA A 52 -3.80 -1.25 9.91
CA ALA A 52 -4.63 -2.37 9.50
C ALA A 52 -3.76 -3.63 9.38
N THR A 53 -4.24 -4.75 9.92
CA THR A 53 -3.53 -6.03 9.93
C THR A 53 -4.31 -7.12 9.19
N ARG A 54 -3.61 -8.17 8.80
CA ARG A 54 -4.22 -9.44 8.38
C ARG A 54 -4.71 -10.22 9.60
N LEU A 55 -5.39 -11.35 9.34
CA LEU A 55 -5.84 -12.31 10.36
C LEU A 55 -4.71 -12.81 11.27
N ASP A 56 -3.50 -12.92 10.74
CA ASP A 56 -2.30 -13.35 11.46
C ASP A 56 -1.61 -12.22 12.26
N GLY A 57 -2.19 -11.01 12.27
CA GLY A 57 -1.64 -9.84 12.94
C GLY A 57 -0.53 -9.11 12.17
N SER A 58 -0.11 -9.61 11.00
CA SER A 58 0.87 -8.91 10.16
C SER A 58 0.25 -7.67 9.49
N PRO A 59 1.03 -6.63 9.15
CA PRO A 59 0.49 -5.45 8.49
C PRO A 59 -0.18 -5.78 7.15
N LEU A 60 -1.40 -5.27 6.95
CA LEU A 60 -2.11 -5.35 5.68
C LEU A 60 -1.49 -4.36 4.70
N ARG A 61 -0.88 -4.88 3.63
CA ARG A 61 -0.31 -4.11 2.54
C ARG A 61 -1.12 -4.37 1.28
N LEU A 62 -1.74 -3.34 0.74
CA LEU A 62 -2.46 -3.39 -0.52
C LEU A 62 -1.53 -2.99 -1.66
N VAL A 63 -1.67 -3.65 -2.81
CA VAL A 63 -0.84 -3.40 -4.00
C VAL A 63 -1.73 -3.01 -5.18
N PHE A 64 -1.38 -1.89 -5.81
CA PHE A 64 -2.07 -1.40 -7.01
C PHE A 64 -1.04 -1.09 -8.11
N HIS A 65 -1.21 -1.70 -9.26
CA HIS A 65 -0.38 -1.46 -10.43
C HIS A 65 -0.73 -0.13 -11.08
N ALA A 66 0.31 0.62 -11.45
CA ALA A 66 0.20 1.88 -12.16
C ALA A 66 -0.54 1.67 -13.49
N SER A 67 -1.54 2.49 -13.71
CA SER A 67 -2.43 2.43 -14.87
C SER A 67 -3.09 3.80 -15.07
N ASP A 68 -3.90 3.96 -16.13
CA ASP A 68 -4.69 5.18 -16.32
C ASP A 68 -5.59 5.50 -15.11
N ARG A 69 -6.07 4.46 -14.41
CA ARG A 69 -6.88 4.60 -13.20
C ARG A 69 -6.05 4.87 -11.95
N ILE A 70 -4.85 4.31 -11.87
CA ILE A 70 -3.93 4.45 -10.73
C ILE A 70 -2.65 5.15 -11.21
N HIS A 71 -2.76 6.45 -11.47
CA HIS A 71 -1.66 7.23 -12.06
C HIS A 71 -0.97 8.16 -11.05
N ASN A 72 -1.49 8.28 -9.82
CA ASN A 72 -0.91 9.09 -8.75
C ASN A 72 -1.27 8.51 -7.36
N HIS A 73 -0.70 9.09 -6.30
CA HIS A 73 -0.93 8.63 -4.92
C HIS A 73 -2.38 8.80 -4.44
N GLU A 74 -3.10 9.82 -4.92
CA GLU A 74 -4.50 10.06 -4.54
C GLU A 74 -5.44 9.00 -5.15
N ALA A 75 -5.20 8.62 -6.40
CA ALA A 75 -5.91 7.53 -7.07
C ALA A 75 -5.65 6.18 -6.38
N ALA A 76 -4.42 5.93 -5.94
CA ALA A 76 -4.09 4.76 -5.12
C ALA A 76 -4.79 4.79 -3.75
N ALA A 77 -4.93 5.97 -3.14
CA ALA A 77 -5.68 6.15 -1.89
C ALA A 77 -7.17 5.88 -2.07
N GLY A 78 -7.77 6.38 -3.15
CA GLY A 78 -9.15 6.05 -3.53
C GLY A 78 -9.33 4.54 -3.70
N ALA A 79 -8.38 3.87 -4.36
CA ALA A 79 -8.44 2.42 -4.52
C ALA A 79 -8.34 1.65 -3.20
N ALA A 80 -7.46 2.08 -2.30
CA ALA A 80 -7.39 1.51 -0.96
C ALA A 80 -8.66 1.77 -0.15
N PHE A 81 -9.30 2.94 -0.32
CA PHE A 81 -10.56 3.26 0.31
C PHE A 81 -11.68 2.33 -0.14
N ASP A 82 -11.80 2.05 -1.44
CA ASP A 82 -12.79 1.11 -1.99
C ASP A 82 -12.58 -0.31 -1.44
N VAL A 83 -11.32 -0.78 -1.40
CA VAL A 83 -10.99 -2.08 -0.79
C VAL A 83 -11.39 -2.08 0.69
N GLY A 84 -11.01 -1.02 1.41
CA GLY A 84 -11.32 -0.82 2.83
C GLY A 84 -12.80 -0.71 3.17
N ASN A 85 -13.66 -0.48 2.18
CA ASN A 85 -15.11 -0.46 2.29
C ASN A 85 -15.77 -1.69 1.65
N HIS A 86 -15.00 -2.75 1.39
CA HIS A 86 -15.45 -4.03 0.84
C HIS A 86 -16.04 -3.94 -0.58
N GLU A 87 -15.74 -2.88 -1.32
CA GLU A 87 -16.28 -2.71 -2.67
C GLU A 87 -15.47 -3.49 -3.71
N ARG A 88 -14.19 -3.76 -3.43
CA ARG A 88 -13.30 -4.53 -4.32
C ARG A 88 -12.12 -5.17 -3.59
N ALA A 89 -11.36 -5.97 -4.33
CA ALA A 89 -10.02 -6.43 -3.97
C ALA A 89 -8.94 -5.50 -4.57
N ASP A 90 -7.71 -5.63 -4.08
CA ASP A 90 -6.54 -5.05 -4.74
C ASP A 90 -6.11 -5.88 -5.96
N ASP A 91 -5.02 -5.48 -6.63
CA ASP A 91 -4.60 -6.14 -7.88
C ASP A 91 -3.99 -7.53 -7.67
N ASP A 92 -3.59 -7.86 -6.44
CA ASP A 92 -3.13 -9.19 -6.03
C ASP A 92 -4.30 -10.07 -5.52
N GLY A 93 -5.53 -9.56 -5.56
CA GLY A 93 -6.73 -10.27 -5.12
C GLY A 93 -6.95 -10.24 -3.60
N GLN A 94 -6.19 -9.42 -2.86
CA GLN A 94 -6.35 -9.25 -1.43
C GLN A 94 -7.58 -8.40 -1.11
N THR A 95 -8.39 -8.83 -0.13
CA THR A 95 -9.60 -8.13 0.32
C THR A 95 -9.46 -7.59 1.73
N TRP A 96 -10.36 -6.69 2.12
CA TRP A 96 -10.37 -6.13 3.47
C TRP A 96 -10.89 -7.15 4.52
N PRO A 97 -10.19 -7.34 5.65
CA PRO A 97 -10.58 -8.30 6.69
C PRO A 97 -11.76 -7.79 7.55
N GLY A 98 -12.99 -7.90 7.02
CA GLY A 98 -14.19 -7.26 7.61
C GLY A 98 -14.60 -7.74 9.00
N ASP A 99 -14.21 -8.95 9.38
CA ASP A 99 -14.57 -9.52 10.69
C ASP A 99 -13.62 -9.06 11.82
N ILE A 100 -12.48 -8.45 11.48
CA ILE A 100 -11.44 -8.06 12.45
C ILE A 100 -11.28 -6.55 12.47
N ILE A 101 -11.39 -5.91 11.31
CA ILE A 101 -11.10 -4.49 11.14
C ILE A 101 -12.34 -3.82 10.59
N ARG A 102 -12.74 -2.72 11.24
CA ARG A 102 -13.82 -1.87 10.74
C ARG A 102 -13.47 -1.33 9.35
N SER A 103 -14.50 -0.90 8.61
CA SER A 103 -14.30 -0.17 7.36
C SER A 103 -13.50 1.12 7.55
N VAL A 104 -12.86 1.55 6.47
CA VAL A 104 -12.12 2.82 6.42
C VAL A 104 -13.10 3.99 6.50
N SER A 105 -12.76 5.00 7.30
CA SER A 105 -13.65 6.13 7.59
C SER A 105 -12.90 7.45 7.70
N THR A 106 -13.65 8.55 7.76
CA THR A 106 -13.11 9.90 8.03
C THR A 106 -12.20 9.87 9.24
N GLY A 107 -11.04 10.52 9.12
CA GLY A 107 -10.03 10.58 10.17
C GLY A 107 -9.03 9.42 10.15
N ASP A 108 -9.22 8.39 9.32
CA ASP A 108 -8.17 7.40 9.04
C ASP A 108 -7.07 8.01 8.17
N VAL A 109 -5.88 7.41 8.21
CA VAL A 109 -4.73 7.84 7.42
C VAL A 109 -4.29 6.72 6.51
N ILE A 110 -4.02 7.04 5.25
CA ILE A 110 -3.55 6.13 4.22
C ILE A 110 -2.11 6.51 3.88
N LYS A 111 -1.18 5.59 4.12
CA LYS A 111 0.21 5.71 3.66
C LYS A 111 0.32 5.08 2.29
N ILE A 112 0.82 5.83 1.32
CA ILE A 112 1.08 5.34 -0.03
C ILE A 112 2.58 5.48 -0.33
N THR A 113 3.20 4.39 -0.75
CA THR A 113 4.54 4.38 -1.34
C THR A 113 4.40 4.24 -2.84
N GLY A 114 4.80 5.26 -3.59
CA GLY A 114 4.77 5.27 -5.05
C GLY A 114 5.86 4.42 -5.69
N PRO A 115 5.78 4.21 -7.01
CA PRO A 115 6.78 3.44 -7.76
C PRO A 115 8.15 4.12 -7.84
N ASP A 116 8.20 5.42 -7.61
CA ASP A 116 9.41 6.23 -7.44
C ASP A 116 9.96 6.19 -6.01
N HIS A 117 9.37 5.36 -5.14
CA HIS A 117 9.62 5.27 -3.70
C HIS A 117 9.26 6.53 -2.90
N TRP A 118 8.53 7.48 -3.49
CA TRP A 118 8.00 8.62 -2.76
C TRP A 118 6.86 8.20 -1.85
N ILE A 119 6.94 8.58 -0.57
CA ILE A 119 5.95 8.25 0.45
C ILE A 119 5.09 9.47 0.74
N VAL A 120 3.77 9.29 0.70
CA VAL A 120 2.81 10.29 1.18
C VAL A 120 1.88 9.68 2.22
N HIS A 121 1.40 10.52 3.12
CA HIS A 121 0.35 10.19 4.08
C HIS A 121 -0.84 11.08 3.78
N LEU A 122 -1.99 10.46 3.55
CA LEU A 122 -3.23 11.15 3.22
C LEU A 122 -4.27 10.80 4.27
N ARG A 123 -4.88 11.79 4.92
CA ARG A 123 -6.05 11.55 5.77
C ARG A 123 -7.29 11.42 4.90
N VAL A 124 -8.22 10.58 5.34
CA VAL A 124 -9.56 10.47 4.77
C VAL A 124 -10.42 11.63 5.28
N ASP A 125 -10.91 12.44 4.34
CA ASP A 125 -11.84 13.53 4.62
C ASP A 125 -13.28 13.13 4.28
N PRO A 126 -14.30 13.89 4.72
CA PRO A 126 -15.68 13.67 4.29
C PRO A 126 -15.83 13.68 2.76
N VAL A 127 -14.98 14.43 2.07
CA VAL A 127 -14.90 14.48 0.60
C VAL A 127 -13.42 14.44 0.20
N GLY A 128 -12.94 13.27 -0.23
CA GLY A 128 -11.58 13.08 -0.74
C GLY A 128 -10.52 12.88 0.34
N PHE A 129 -9.33 13.42 0.09
CA PHE A 129 -8.16 13.20 0.94
C PHE A 129 -7.31 14.47 1.09
N SER A 130 -6.71 14.64 2.27
CA SER A 130 -5.76 15.73 2.52
C SER A 130 -4.41 15.19 2.97
N ALA A 131 -3.33 15.78 2.45
CA ALA A 131 -1.98 15.43 2.89
C ALA A 131 -1.77 15.77 4.37
N VAL A 132 -1.14 14.85 5.09
CA VAL A 132 -0.75 15.01 6.49
C VAL A 132 0.71 14.61 6.69
N PRO A 133 1.37 15.11 7.74
CA PRO A 133 2.68 14.59 8.13
C PRO A 133 2.63 13.10 8.45
N GLU A 134 3.81 12.47 8.49
CA GLU A 134 3.93 11.10 8.98
C GLU A 134 3.37 10.99 10.42
N PRO A 135 2.46 10.05 10.68
CA PRO A 135 1.92 9.85 12.02
C PRO A 135 3.00 9.46 13.03
N THR A 136 3.01 10.12 14.19
CA THR A 136 4.01 9.88 15.24
C THR A 136 3.55 8.92 16.34
N THR A 137 2.25 8.66 16.43
CA THR A 137 1.64 7.85 17.50
C THR A 137 0.99 6.60 16.93
N LEU A 138 1.77 5.53 16.81
CA LEU A 138 1.29 4.22 16.37
C LEU A 138 1.04 3.30 17.57
N VAL A 139 -0.11 2.63 17.59
CA VAL A 139 -0.52 1.66 18.61
C VAL A 139 -0.92 0.34 17.96
N ASP A 140 -0.86 -0.75 18.73
CA ASP A 140 -1.25 -2.08 18.23
C ASP A 140 -2.77 -2.20 18.09
N LEU A 141 -3.23 -2.70 16.94
CA LEU A 141 -4.66 -2.89 16.66
C LEU A 141 -5.32 -3.89 17.63
N ALA A 142 -4.57 -4.88 18.12
CA ALA A 142 -5.05 -5.90 19.06
C ALA A 142 -5.50 -5.33 20.42
N GLY A 143 -5.05 -4.13 20.78
CA GLY A 143 -5.48 -3.43 22.00
C GLY A 143 -6.77 -2.63 21.84
N THR A 144 -7.28 -2.50 20.61
CA THR A 144 -8.40 -1.60 20.28
C THR A 144 -9.61 -2.40 19.80
N ARG A 145 -10.66 -2.47 20.63
CA ARG A 145 -11.96 -3.01 20.22
C ARG A 145 -12.43 -2.27 18.97
N ALA A 146 -12.75 -3.01 17.91
CA ALA A 146 -13.37 -2.45 16.70
C ALA A 146 -14.64 -1.67 17.08
N THR A 147 -14.55 -0.34 17.09
CA THR A 147 -15.70 0.54 17.28
C THR A 147 -16.51 0.51 16.00
N ARG A 148 -17.60 -0.27 15.99
CA ARG A 148 -18.57 -0.30 14.91
C ARG A 148 -19.59 0.83 15.11
N ARG A 149 -19.96 1.51 14.03
CA ARG A 149 -21.11 2.44 14.02
C ARG A 149 -22.39 1.60 14.05
N LEU A 150 -23.28 1.86 15.01
CA LEU A 150 -24.66 1.35 15.02
C LEU A 150 -25.53 2.23 14.14
#